data_AF-Q2NJS8-F1
#
_entry.id   AF-Q2NJS8-F1
#
_cell.length_a   1.000
_cell.length_b   1.000
_cell.length_c   1.000
_cell.angle_alpha   90.00
_cell.angle_beta   90.00
_cell.angle_gamma   90.00
#
_symmetry.space_group_name_H-M   'P 1'
#
loop_
_entity.id
_entity.type
_entity.pdbx_description
1 polymer ?
#
loop_
_entity_poly.entity_id
_entity_poly.type
_entity_poly.pdbx_seq_one_letter_code
_entity_poly.pdbx_strand_id
1 'polypeptide(L)' 'MQITLSQRTKEWYQHRKKYINTSEIGSITGNDKFRILNQLVYDKIFVTTFTSKK' A
#
# COMPACT_ATOMS: atom_id res chain seq x y z
N MET A 1 9.96 17.34 -9.42
CA MET A 1 8.76 18.00 -8.85
C MET A 1 8.49 17.35 -7.49
N GLN A 2 8.45 18.13 -6.41
CA GLN A 2 8.11 17.59 -5.08
C GLN A 2 6.60 17.53 -4.96
N ILE A 3 6.06 16.35 -4.63
CA ILE A 3 4.62 16.16 -4.42
C ILE A 3 4.40 16.07 -2.90
N THR A 4 3.63 17.00 -2.34
CA THR A 4 3.26 16.99 -0.92
C THR A 4 1.89 16.32 -0.78
N LEU A 5 1.85 15.11 -0.23
CA LEU A 5 0.61 14.36 0.02
C LEU A 5 0.43 14.14 1.52
N SER A 6 -0.63 14.69 2.09
CA SER A 6 -0.99 14.45 3.48
C SER A 6 -1.36 12.99 3.69
N GLN A 7 -0.81 12.37 4.73
CA GLN A 7 -1.08 10.98 5.05
C GLN A 7 -2.57 10.73 5.25
N ARG A 8 -3.05 9.52 4.90
CA ARG A 8 -4.46 9.09 5.04
C ARG A 8 -5.46 9.85 4.17
N THR A 9 -5.01 10.66 3.22
CA THR A 9 -5.85 11.22 2.17
C THR A 9 -6.08 10.22 1.04
N LYS A 10 -7.12 10.46 0.24
CA LYS A 10 -7.43 9.63 -0.94
C LYS A 10 -6.27 9.69 -1.94
N GLU A 11 -5.71 10.87 -2.15
CA GLU A 11 -4.61 11.16 -3.05
C GLU A 11 -3.34 10.42 -2.60
N TRP A 12 -3.03 10.46 -1.30
CA TRP A 12 -1.93 9.68 -0.71
C TRP A 12 -2.10 8.18 -0.93
N TYR A 13 -3.32 7.67 -0.74
CA TYR A 13 -3.62 6.26 -0.94
C TYR A 13 -3.48 5.84 -2.41
N GLN A 14 -4.04 6.62 -3.34
CA GLN A 14 -3.92 6.37 -4.78
C GLN A 14 -2.47 6.44 -5.27
N HIS A 15 -1.70 7.38 -4.74
CA HIS A 15 -0.27 7.45 -5.02
C HIS A 15 0.45 6.17 -4.58
N ARG A 16 0.18 5.69 -3.36
CA ARG A 16 0.81 4.47 -2.82
C ARG A 16 0.45 3.19 -3.54
N LYS A 17 -0.67 3.13 -4.27
CA LYS A 17 -0.99 1.96 -5.11
C LYS A 17 -0.01 1.76 -6.26
N LYS A 18 0.54 2.86 -6.79
CA LYS A 18 1.43 2.84 -7.97
C LYS A 18 2.82 2.30 -7.68
N TYR A 19 3.25 2.31 -6.42
CA TYR A 19 4.63 2.01 -6.04
C TYR A 19 4.70 0.88 -5.03
N ILE A 20 5.89 0.31 -4.85
CA ILE A 20 6.17 -0.57 -3.72
C ILE A 20 6.48 0.33 -2.52
N ASN A 21 5.74 0.13 -1.43
CA ASN A 21 5.91 0.90 -0.22
C ASN A 21 6.88 0.21 0.75
N THR A 22 7.56 0.97 1.61
CA THR A 22 8.50 0.41 2.60
C THR A 22 7.86 -0.68 3.47
N SER A 23 6.59 -0.52 3.85
CA SER A 23 5.82 -1.49 4.63
C SER A 23 5.50 -2.80 3.89
N GLU A 24 5.76 -2.86 2.59
CA GLU A 24 5.48 -4.02 1.72
C GLU A 24 6.74 -4.82 1.40
N ILE A 25 7.93 -4.25 1.66
CA ILE A 25 9.22 -4.89 1.40
C ILE A 25 9.38 -6.19 2.19
N GLY A 26 8.87 -6.25 3.43
CA GLY A 26 8.88 -7.48 4.22
C GLY A 26 8.14 -8.62 3.51
N SER A 27 6.94 -8.35 2.98
CA SER A 27 6.15 -9.36 2.29
C SER A 27 6.80 -9.79 0.96
N ILE A 28 7.51 -8.86 0.28
CA ILE A 28 8.25 -9.15 -0.96
C ILE A 28 9.51 -9.99 -0.72
N THR A 29 10.22 -9.71 0.38
CA THR A 29 11.46 -10.41 0.75
C THR A 29 11.22 -11.71 1.51
N GLY A 30 9.96 -12.06 1.81
CA GLY A 30 9.60 -13.25 2.59
C GLY A 30 9.87 -13.12 4.09
N ASN A 31 10.18 -11.92 4.58
CA ASN A 31 10.51 -11.65 5.98
C ASN A 31 9.31 -11.14 6.81
N ASP A 32 8.14 -11.01 6.19
CA ASP A 32 6.90 -10.62 6.84
C ASP A 32 6.16 -11.85 7.38
N LYS A 33 6.04 -11.92 8.71
CA LYS A 33 5.38 -13.01 9.44
C LYS A 33 3.85 -12.95 9.36
N PHE A 34 3.29 -11.82 8.95
CA PHE A 34 1.84 -11.57 8.98
C PHE A 34 1.22 -11.61 7.59
N ARG A 35 2.01 -11.28 6.56
CA ARG A 35 1.50 -11.22 5.18
C ARG A 35 2.52 -11.75 4.19
N ILE A 36 2.10 -12.77 3.44
CA ILE A 36 2.87 -13.34 2.34
C ILE A 36 2.75 -12.51 1.06
N LEU A 37 3.70 -12.69 0.12
CA LEU A 37 3.71 -11.98 -1.17
C LEU A 37 2.39 -12.09 -1.94
N ASN A 38 1.81 -13.29 -2.03
CA ASN A 38 0.57 -13.50 -2.77
C ASN A 38 -0.60 -12.70 -2.18
N GLN A 39 -0.68 -12.61 -0.84
CA GLN A 39 -1.68 -11.79 -0.16
C GLN A 39 -1.46 -10.30 -0.45
N LEU A 40 -0.21 -9.82 -0.39
CA LEU A 40 0.12 -8.46 -0.78
C LEU A 40 -0.29 -8.13 -2.22
N VAL A 41 -0.02 -9.02 -3.18
CA VAL A 41 -0.38 -8.84 -4.60
C VAL A 41 -1.90 -8.76 -4.76
N TYR A 42 -2.62 -9.71 -4.14
CA TYR A 42 -4.08 -9.71 -4.15
C TYR A 42 -4.65 -8.40 -3.58
N ASP A 43 -4.14 -7.96 -2.42
CA ASP A 43 -4.60 -6.73 -1.78
C ASP A 43 -4.38 -5.52 -2.69
N LYS A 44 -3.21 -5.43 -3.34
CA LYS A 44 -2.81 -4.31 -4.17
C LYS A 44 -3.68 -4.17 -5.43
N ILE A 45 -4.09 -5.30 -6.01
CA ILE A 45 -4.92 -5.33 -7.23
C ILE A 45 -6.40 -5.16 -6.87
N PHE A 46 -6.90 -5.85 -5.85
CA PHE A 46 -8.33 -6.03 -5.64
C PHE A 46 -8.89 -5.38 -4.36
N VAL A 47 -8.17 -5.41 -3.24
CA VAL A 47 -8.74 -5.09 -1.90
C VAL A 47 -8.55 -3.62 -1.51
N THR A 48 -7.74 -2.88 -2.25
CA THR A 48 -7.43 -1.49 -1.90
C THR A 48 -8.54 -0.49 -2.27
N THR A 49 -9.71 -0.61 -1.64
CA THR A 49 -10.72 0.45 -1.59
C THR A 49 -10.38 1.41 -0.46
N PHE A 50 -10.07 2.67 -0.80
CA PHE A 50 -9.83 3.71 0.19
C PHE A 50 -11.11 3.92 1.01
N THR A 51 -11.06 3.56 2.30
CA THR A 51 -12.10 3.91 3.26
C THR A 51 -11.65 5.15 4.03
N SER A 52 -12.19 6.31 3.64
CA SER A 52 -12.07 7.51 4.48
C SER A 52 -12.84 7.25 5.76
N LYS A 53 -12.18 7.20 6.92
CA LYS A 53 -12.90 7.42 8.18
C LYS A 53 -13.38 8.87 8.15
N LYS A 54 -14.69 9.07 8.08
CA LYS A 54 -15.33 10.30 8.56
C LYS A 54 -15.18 10.36 10.08
#